data_AF-A0A2A4W7W5-F1
#
_entry.id   AF-A0A2A4W7W5-F1
#
_cell.length_a   1.000
_cell.length_b   1.000
_cell.length_c   1.000
_cell.angle_alpha   90.00
_cell.angle_beta   90.00
_cell.angle_gamma   90.00
#
_symmetry.space_group_name_H-M   'P 1'
#
loop_
_entity.id
_entity.type
_entity.pdbx_description
1 polymer ?
#
loop_
_entity_poly.entity_id
_entity_poly.type
_entity_poly.pdbx_seq_one_letter_code
_entity_poly.pdbx_strand_id
1 'polypeptide(L)'
;MKILFKSPDFINTEKEREFFQTIERVTAYTGIEKMDTHFLLALDNSMGVDTIQQLFKLFDVWAIDKSPLESFVNYIEVESKKYDVQH
;
A
#
# COMPACT_ATOMS: atom_id res chain seq x y z
N MET A 1 2.28 -7.80 -6.25
CA MET A 1 3.28 -6.77 -5.88
C MET A 1 3.35 -6.64 -4.35
N LYS A 2 4.42 -6.06 -3.79
CA LYS A 2 4.54 -5.86 -2.34
C LYS A 2 5.01 -4.45 -2.00
N ILE A 3 4.46 -3.86 -0.93
CA ILE A 3 4.82 -2.53 -0.42
C ILE A 3 5.19 -2.67 1.05
N LEU A 4 6.40 -2.22 1.41
CA LEU A 4 6.85 -2.16 2.80
C LEU A 4 6.66 -0.73 3.31
N PHE A 5 6.00 -0.57 4.46
CA PHE A 5 5.82 0.74 5.09
C PHE A 5 5.87 0.61 6.62
N LYS A 6 6.15 1.73 7.30
CA LYS A 6 6.21 1.77 8.76
C LYS A 6 4.80 1.55 9.35
N SER A 7 4.70 0.74 10.40
CA SER A 7 3.45 0.58 11.15
C SER A 7 2.92 1.92 11.64
N PRO A 8 1.61 2.20 11.54
CA PRO A 8 1.00 3.31 12.25
C PRO A 8 1.24 3.18 13.76
N ASP A 9 1.28 4.31 14.46
CA ASP A 9 1.31 4.34 15.91
C ASP A 9 -0.11 4.08 16.44
N PHE A 10 -0.41 2.81 16.71
CA PHE A 10 -1.72 2.42 17.24
C PHE A 10 -1.85 2.85 18.70
N ILE A 11 -2.87 3.66 18.99
CA ILE A 11 -3.16 4.14 20.34
C ILE A 11 -3.74 2.99 21.21
N ASN A 12 -4.45 2.04 20.58
CA ASN A 12 -5.02 0.85 21.23
C ASN A 12 -5.30 -0.25 20.19
N THR A 13 -5.69 -1.44 20.67
CA THR A 13 -6.05 -2.61 19.85
C THR A 13 -7.28 -2.39 18.97
N GLU A 14 -8.19 -1.50 19.36
CA GLU A 14 -9.36 -1.17 18.54
C GLU A 14 -8.94 -0.43 17.26
N LYS A 15 -8.03 0.53 17.37
CA LYS A 15 -7.45 1.25 16.23
C LYS A 15 -6.61 0.33 15.34
N GLU A 16 -5.85 -0.58 15.91
CA GLU A 16 -5.15 -1.62 15.15
C GLU A 16 -6.15 -2.47 14.34
N ARG A 17 -7.25 -2.91 14.95
CA ARG A 17 -8.30 -3.66 14.25
C ARG A 17 -8.99 -2.84 13.16
N GLU A 18 -9.29 -1.58 13.43
CA GLU A 18 -9.89 -0.65 12.46
C GLU A 18 -8.96 -0.46 11.25
N PHE A 19 -7.65 -0.33 11.47
CA PHE A 19 -6.67 -0.28 10.39
C PHE A 19 -6.73 -1.54 9.51
N PHE A 20 -6.71 -2.73 10.10
CA PHE A 20 -6.80 -3.97 9.33
C PHE A 20 -8.14 -4.10 8.58
N GLN A 21 -9.24 -3.68 9.17
CA GLN A 21 -10.53 -3.65 8.47
C GLN A 21 -10.54 -2.65 7.30
N THR A 22 -9.82 -1.53 7.40
CA THR A 22 -9.70 -0.59 6.28
C THR A 22 -8.80 -1.10 5.16
N ILE A 23 -7.70 -1.78 5.50
CA ILE A 23 -6.76 -2.28 4.48
C ILE A 23 -7.31 -3.49 3.71
N GLU A 24 -8.07 -4.36 4.38
CA GLU A 24 -8.74 -5.50 3.74
C GLU A 24 -9.79 -5.09 2.69
N ARG A 25 -10.26 -3.84 2.73
CA ARG A 25 -11.22 -3.29 1.76
C ARG A 25 -10.54 -2.73 0.52
N VAL A 26 -9.20 -2.69 0.48
CA VAL A 26 -8.47 -2.25 -0.70
C VAL A 26 -8.66 -3.28 -1.81
N THR A 27 -9.05 -2.84 -3.02
CA THR A 27 -9.49 -3.74 -4.10
C THR A 27 -8.51 -4.86 -4.43
N ALA A 28 -7.21 -4.54 -4.50
CA ALA A 28 -6.16 -5.51 -4.84
C ALA A 28 -5.51 -6.18 -3.62
N TYR A 29 -6.08 -6.02 -2.42
CA TYR A 29 -5.51 -6.59 -1.19
C TYR A 29 -5.43 -8.12 -1.24
N THR A 30 -4.27 -8.67 -0.89
CA THR A 30 -4.08 -10.13 -0.77
C THR A 30 -3.58 -10.57 0.59
N GLY A 31 -2.96 -9.67 1.35
CA GLY A 31 -2.45 -9.97 2.68
C GLY A 31 -1.57 -8.87 3.23
N ILE A 32 -1.36 -8.89 4.54
CA ILE A 32 -0.42 -8.01 5.24
C ILE A 32 0.35 -8.82 6.27
N GLU A 33 1.67 -8.65 6.29
CA GLU A 33 2.57 -9.31 7.24
C GLU A 33 3.21 -8.27 8.15
N LYS A 34 3.22 -8.52 9.47
CA LYS A 34 3.87 -7.66 10.45
C LYS A 34 5.34 -8.03 10.57
N MET A 35 6.22 -7.06 10.30
CA MET A 35 7.66 -7.17 10.42
C MET A 35 8.17 -6.17 11.45
N ASP A 36 8.03 -6.53 12.73
CA ASP A 36 8.39 -5.68 13.87
C ASP A 36 7.70 -4.29 13.80
N THR A 37 8.44 -3.26 13.40
CA THR A 37 7.96 -1.87 13.25
C THR A 37 7.37 -1.55 11.88
N HIS A 38 7.31 -2.53 10.97
CA HIS A 38 6.86 -2.35 9.59
C HIS A 38 5.75 -3.34 9.22
N PHE A 39 5.03 -3.02 8.15
CA PHE A 39 4.09 -3.91 7.49
C PHE A 39 4.51 -4.13 6.04
N LEU A 40 4.42 -5.39 5.62
CA LEU A 40 4.57 -5.81 4.24
C LEU A 40 3.19 -6.12 3.66
N LEU A 41 2.63 -5.17 2.92
CA LEU A 41 1.36 -5.31 2.22
C LEU A 41 1.59 -6.01 0.88
N ALA A 42 0.85 -7.08 0.64
CA ALA A 42 0.80 -7.79 -0.63
C ALA A 42 -0.45 -7.39 -1.41
N LEU A 43 -0.23 -7.06 -2.68
CA LEU A 43 -1.27 -6.73 -3.66
C LEU A 43 -1.24 -7.70 -4.84
N ASP A 44 -2.39 -8.00 -5.44
CA ASP A 44 -2.44 -8.78 -6.68
C ASP A 44 -2.19 -7.92 -7.94
N ASN A 45 -2.38 -8.52 -9.11
CA ASN A 45 -2.19 -7.87 -10.41
C ASN A 45 -3.40 -7.04 -10.87
N SER A 46 -4.51 -7.03 -10.12
CA SER A 46 -5.67 -6.18 -10.40
C SER A 46 -5.46 -4.73 -9.93
N MET A 47 -4.34 -4.48 -9.25
CA MET A 47 -3.95 -3.16 -8.78
C MET A 47 -3.87 -2.15 -9.94
N GLY A 48 -4.76 -1.16 -9.88
CA GLY A 48 -4.79 0.00 -10.77
C GLY A 48 -4.82 1.33 -10.02
N VAL A 49 -5.17 2.40 -10.74
CA VAL A 49 -5.25 3.77 -10.19
C VAL A 49 -6.15 3.84 -8.94
N ASP A 50 -7.28 3.13 -8.96
CA ASP A 50 -8.21 3.10 -7.83
C ASP A 50 -7.58 2.51 -6.56
N THR A 51 -6.78 1.45 -6.70
CA THR A 51 -6.05 0.87 -5.57
C THR A 51 -5.02 1.85 -5.02
N ILE A 52 -4.28 2.53 -5.90
CA ILE A 52 -3.29 3.53 -5.51
C ILE A 52 -3.97 4.68 -4.74
N GLN A 53 -5.11 5.18 -5.22
CA GLN A 53 -5.87 6.24 -4.54
C GLN A 53 -6.40 5.79 -3.17
N GLN A 54 -6.91 4.57 -3.07
CA GLN A 54 -7.34 3.98 -1.80
C GLN A 54 -6.18 3.90 -0.79
N LEU A 55 -5.00 3.48 -1.24
CA LEU A 55 -3.80 3.40 -0.40
C LEU A 55 -3.31 4.78 0.04
N PHE A 56 -3.30 5.80 -0.84
CA PHE A 56 -2.95 7.16 -0.45
C PHE A 56 -3.88 7.70 0.62
N LYS A 57 -5.20 7.50 0.46
CA LYS A 57 -6.19 7.91 1.45
C LYS A 57 -6.03 7.15 2.78
N LEU A 58 -5.74 5.85 2.72
CA LEU A 58 -5.47 5.05 3.91
C LEU A 58 -4.24 5.59 4.65
N PHE A 59 -3.15 5.86 3.93
CA PHE A 59 -1.92 6.40 4.52
C PHE A 59 -2.17 7.78 5.15
N ASP A 60 -3.00 8.63 4.53
CA ASP A 60 -3.43 9.91 5.12
C ASP A 60 -4.19 9.73 6.43
N VAL A 61 -5.22 8.88 6.44
CA VAL A 61 -6.09 8.65 7.60
C VAL A 61 -5.28 8.12 8.79
N TRP A 62 -4.27 7.29 8.53
CA TRP A 62 -3.44 6.65 9.54
C TRP A 62 -2.10 7.34 9.79
N ALA A 63 -1.88 8.53 9.21
CA ALA A 63 -0.65 9.31 9.32
C ALA A 63 0.63 8.49 9.01
N ILE A 64 0.54 7.61 8.00
CA ILE A 64 1.65 6.80 7.52
C ILE A 64 2.47 7.61 6.51
N ASP A 65 3.79 7.49 6.56
CA ASP A 65 4.67 8.06 5.55
C ASP A 65 4.34 7.49 4.15
N LYS A 66 4.09 8.39 3.20
CA LYS A 66 3.71 8.07 1.82
C LYS A 66 4.88 7.80 0.90
N SER A 67 6.11 8.10 1.33
CA SER A 67 7.32 7.91 0.54
C SER A 67 7.43 6.51 -0.11
N PRO A 68 7.06 5.40 0.57
CA PRO A 68 7.05 4.07 -0.04
C PRO A 68 6.02 3.92 -1.17
N LEU A 69 4.84 4.54 -1.02
CA LEU A 69 3.77 4.48 -2.02
C LEU A 69 4.11 5.36 -3.24
N GLU A 70 4.69 6.54 -3.02
CA GLU A 70 5.16 7.42 -4.10
C GLU A 70 6.28 6.76 -4.92
N SER A 71 7.24 6.13 -4.23
CA SER A 71 8.31 5.36 -4.88
C SER A 71 7.77 4.19 -5.70
N PHE A 72 6.73 3.54 -5.17
CA PHE A 72 6.05 2.45 -5.85
C PHE A 72 5.30 2.90 -7.10
N VAL A 73 4.58 4.03 -7.06
CA VAL A 73 3.93 4.62 -8.24
C VAL A 73 4.96 4.97 -9.31
N ASN A 74 6.06 5.64 -8.92
CA ASN A 74 7.15 5.96 -9.83
C ASN A 74 7.75 4.71 -10.48
N TYR A 75 7.93 3.63 -9.71
CA TYR A 75 8.41 2.35 -10.23
C TYR A 75 7.45 1.78 -11.29
N ILE A 76 6.14 1.77 -11.02
CA ILE A 76 5.13 1.28 -11.99
C ILE A 76 5.12 2.13 -13.26
N GLU A 77 5.21 3.45 -13.14
CA GLU A 77 5.26 4.34 -14.30
C GLU A 77 6.51 4.11 -15.16
N VAL A 78 7.67 3.92 -14.51
CA VAL A 78 8.93 3.64 -15.21
C VAL A 78 8.88 2.26 -15.87
N GLU A 79 8.37 1.24 -15.20
CA GLU A 79 8.22 -0.10 -15.77
C GLU A 79 7.25 -0.08 -16.95
N SER A 80 6.09 0.59 -16.82
CA SER A 80 5.13 0.76 -17.92
C SER A 80 5.77 1.42 -19.15
N LYS A 81 6.60 2.45 -18.94
CA LYS A 81 7.32 3.14 -20.03
C LYS A 81 8.39 2.27 -20.69
N LYS A 82 9.06 1.37 -19.95
CA LYS A 82 10.07 0.46 -20.55
C LYS A 82 9.45 -0.55 -21.52
N TYR A 83 8.20 -0.96 -21.31
CA TYR A 83 7.50 -1.87 -22.22
C TYR A 83 6.95 -1.18 -23.47
N ASP A 84 6.74 0.15 -23.44
CA ASP A 84 6.25 0.92 -24.59
C ASP A 84 7.32 1.16 -25.67
N VAL A 85 8.62 1.12 -25.30
CA VAL A 85 9.74 1.38 -26.22
C VAL A 85 10.25 0.13 -26.97
N GLN A 86 9.64 -1.04 -26.75
CA GLN A 86 10.02 -2.31 -27.39
C GLN A 86 9.08 -2.74 -28.53
N HIS A 87 8.13 -1.89 -28.94
CA HIS A 87 7.20 -2.16 -30.04
C HIS A 87 7.32 -1.17 -31.20
#